data_AF-A0A9D8QJW0-F1
#
_entry.id   AF-A0A9D8QJW0-F1
#
_cell.length_a   1.000
_cell.length_b   1.000
_cell.length_c   1.000
_cell.angle_alpha   90.00
_cell.angle_beta   90.00
_cell.angle_gamma   90.00
#
_symmetry.space_group_name_H-M   'P 1'
#
loop_
_entity.id
_entity.type
_entity.pdbx_description
1 polymer ?
#
loop_
_entity_poly.entity_id
_entity_poly.type
_entity_poly.pdbx_seq_one_letter_code
_entity_poly.pdbx_strand_id
1 'polypeptide(L)'
;ELQGIRVESGELRVGAMTRLAAMERSPIVRDGWQLVGEALPQVAHTPIRNRGTFGGGHAHADAAAELCAVSLALDARLVARRHAGGEREVTAEAFFQGPYTTALAPEEILVEARLPAPPPGAGWAFEEVARRRGDFALLGVAALLSVGPGPVVQHARLAYASMAPRPLRAYRAEAGLRGQPATEESFRAAAEAALGELDPGTDLQATRGTPRPRRESADPAGAASRPGQIARGRSRGVGGVDGCSVKRIRGNPDVAGAA
;
A
#
# COMPACT_ATOMS: atom_id res chain seq x y z
N GLU A 1 18.57 -6.59 18.39
CA GLU A 1 18.94 -6.32 16.98
C GLU A 1 17.75 -6.38 16.00
N LEU A 2 16.91 -7.43 16.00
CA LEU A 2 15.82 -7.57 15.02
C LEU A 2 14.57 -6.70 15.31
N GLN A 3 14.62 -5.82 16.31
CA GLN A 3 13.50 -4.96 16.69
C GLN A 3 13.93 -3.50 16.55
N GLY A 4 12.97 -2.65 16.19
CA GLY A 4 13.15 -1.21 16.18
C GLY A 4 12.88 -0.61 14.81
N ILE A 5 12.69 0.69 14.83
CA ILE A 5 12.41 1.52 13.67
C ILE A 5 13.40 2.66 13.74
N ARG A 6 14.14 2.90 12.65
CA ARG A 6 15.08 4.03 12.55
C ARG A 6 15.08 4.57 11.14
N VAL A 7 15.48 5.82 10.99
CA VAL A 7 15.79 6.41 9.69
C VAL A 7 17.30 6.38 9.52
N GLU A 8 17.76 5.83 8.40
CA GLU A 8 19.18 5.71 8.10
C GLU A 8 19.38 5.83 6.59
N SER A 9 20.28 6.71 6.16
CA SER A 9 20.54 6.97 4.73
C SER A 9 19.29 7.32 3.90
N GLY A 10 18.32 8.03 4.50
CA GLY A 10 17.07 8.42 3.84
C GLY A 10 16.04 7.28 3.71
N GLU A 11 16.25 6.14 4.37
CA GLU A 11 15.33 5.01 4.35
C GLU A 11 14.80 4.71 5.75
N LEU A 12 13.57 4.23 5.82
CA LEU A 12 13.01 3.64 7.02
C LEU A 12 13.51 2.21 7.14
N ARG A 13 14.29 1.95 8.19
CA ARG A 13 14.75 0.61 8.53
C ARG A 13 13.87 0.05 9.64
N VAL A 14 13.26 -1.09 9.34
CA VAL A 14 12.35 -1.80 10.24
C VAL A 14 12.93 -3.17 10.53
N GLY A 15 13.30 -3.44 11.79
CA GLY A 15 13.72 -4.78 12.19
C GLY A 15 12.59 -5.79 12.02
N ALA A 16 12.89 -7.00 11.54
CA ALA A 16 11.89 -8.02 11.22
C ALA A 16 10.99 -8.42 12.40
N MET A 17 11.46 -8.34 13.64
CA MET A 17 10.71 -8.62 14.86
C MET A 17 9.99 -7.40 15.44
N THR A 18 9.99 -6.26 14.74
CA THR A 18 9.24 -5.07 15.16
C THR A 18 7.75 -5.35 15.15
N ARG A 19 7.09 -5.13 16.29
CA ARG A 19 5.64 -5.32 16.42
C ARG A 19 4.90 -4.29 15.58
N LEU A 20 3.81 -4.71 14.94
CA LEU A 20 2.99 -3.81 14.13
C LEU A 20 2.41 -2.67 14.98
N ALA A 21 2.00 -2.95 16.22
CA ALA A 21 1.51 -1.92 17.14
C ALA A 21 2.59 -0.89 17.53
N ALA A 22 3.87 -1.27 17.51
CA ALA A 22 4.96 -0.32 17.74
C ALA A 22 5.17 0.58 16.51
N MET A 23 5.03 0.02 15.29
CA MET A 23 5.06 0.80 14.05
C MET A 23 3.88 1.77 13.97
N GLU A 24 2.67 1.31 14.31
CA GLU A 24 1.43 2.11 14.27
C GLU A 24 1.52 3.36 15.17
N ARG A 25 2.23 3.26 16.29
CA ARG A 25 2.45 4.38 17.23
C ARG A 25 3.71 5.20 16.94
N SER A 26 4.51 4.80 15.95
CA SER A 26 5.80 5.44 15.70
C SER A 26 5.60 6.80 15.01
N PRO A 27 6.12 7.90 15.59
CA PRO A 27 6.10 9.20 14.91
C PRO A 27 6.91 9.17 13.61
N ILE A 28 7.99 8.36 13.56
CA ILE A 28 8.79 8.19 12.34
C ILE A 28 7.92 7.67 11.18
N VAL A 29 7.08 6.67 11.45
CA VAL A 29 6.20 6.08 10.43
C VAL A 29 5.06 7.04 10.09
N ARG A 30 4.42 7.60 11.12
CA ARG A 30 3.29 8.52 10.96
C ARG A 30 3.64 9.77 10.15
N ASP A 31 4.86 10.28 10.29
CA ASP A 31 5.23 11.57 9.71
C ASP A 31 6.07 11.41 8.43
N GLY A 32 6.88 10.35 8.31
CA GLY A 32 7.77 10.14 7.15
C GLY A 32 7.34 9.06 6.15
N TRP A 33 6.54 8.08 6.59
CA TRP A 33 6.08 6.95 5.77
C TRP A 33 4.58 6.76 5.93
N GLN A 34 3.83 7.81 5.61
CA GLN A 34 2.40 7.88 5.92
C GLN A 34 1.58 6.79 5.23
N LEU A 35 1.99 6.32 4.05
CA LEU A 35 1.38 5.16 3.41
C LEU A 35 1.43 3.90 4.29
N VAL A 36 2.55 3.66 4.98
CA VAL A 36 2.70 2.58 5.96
C VAL A 36 1.79 2.85 7.16
N GLY A 37 1.78 4.09 7.66
CA GLY A 37 0.92 4.52 8.76
C GLY A 37 -0.57 4.32 8.48
N GLU A 38 -1.01 4.51 7.24
CA GLU A 38 -2.39 4.34 6.80
C GLU A 38 -2.81 2.87 6.66
N ALA A 39 -1.90 2.02 6.18
CA ALA A 39 -2.17 0.60 6.02
C ALA A 39 -2.19 -0.15 7.36
N LEU A 40 -1.36 0.26 8.33
CA LEU A 40 -1.21 -0.44 9.62
C LEU A 40 -2.53 -0.65 10.38
N PRO A 41 -3.44 0.34 10.50
CA PRO A 41 -4.74 0.15 11.15
C PRO A 41 -5.66 -0.85 10.47
N GLN A 42 -5.44 -1.15 9.18
CA GLN A 42 -6.21 -2.15 8.41
C GLN A 42 -5.75 -3.57 8.74
N VAL A 43 -4.48 -3.74 9.11
CA VAL A 43 -3.92 -5.05 9.46
C VAL A 43 -4.60 -5.60 10.71
N ALA A 44 -5.54 -6.52 10.51
CA ALA A 44 -6.24 -7.25 11.55
C ALA A 44 -6.82 -6.36 12.67
N HIS A 45 -6.85 -6.88 13.91
CA HIS A 45 -7.25 -6.15 15.10
C HIS A 45 -6.07 -5.86 16.03
N THR A 46 -6.23 -4.91 16.94
CA THR A 46 -5.20 -4.48 17.90
C THR A 46 -4.50 -5.63 18.64
N PRO A 47 -5.19 -6.68 19.14
CA PRO A 47 -4.52 -7.80 19.80
C PRO A 47 -3.55 -8.55 18.87
N ILE A 48 -3.92 -8.69 17.60
CA ILE A 48 -3.06 -9.29 16.58
C ILE A 48 -1.90 -8.36 16.32
N ARG A 49 -2.10 -7.05 16.13
CA ARG A 49 -0.99 -6.09 15.90
C ARG A 49 -0.02 -5.97 17.08
N ASN A 50 -0.48 -6.20 18.30
CA ASN A 50 0.38 -6.25 19.49
C ASN A 50 1.36 -7.45 19.47
N ARG A 51 1.06 -8.51 18.71
CA ARG A 51 1.89 -9.72 18.61
C ARG A 51 2.49 -9.93 17.22
N GLY A 52 1.80 -9.56 16.15
CA GLY A 52 2.29 -9.63 14.79
C GLY A 52 3.56 -8.80 14.64
N THR A 53 4.53 -9.33 13.88
CA THR A 53 5.77 -8.64 13.55
C THR A 53 5.77 -8.29 12.07
N PHE A 54 6.46 -7.19 11.73
CA PHE A 54 6.62 -6.77 10.35
C PHE A 54 7.20 -7.90 9.48
N GLY A 55 8.33 -8.45 9.89
CA GLY A 55 9.00 -9.52 9.17
C GLY A 55 8.24 -10.84 9.18
N GLY A 56 7.47 -11.14 10.22
CA GLY A 56 6.61 -12.32 10.26
C GLY A 56 5.53 -12.29 9.18
N GLY A 57 4.88 -11.14 8.99
CA GLY A 57 3.92 -10.96 7.90
C GLY A 57 4.55 -11.09 6.51
N HIS A 58 5.74 -10.51 6.32
CA HIS A 58 6.46 -10.60 5.04
C HIS A 58 6.94 -12.02 4.74
N ALA A 59 7.54 -12.70 5.73
CA ALA A 59 7.99 -14.09 5.59
C ALA A 59 6.82 -15.07 5.37
N HIS A 60 5.62 -14.75 5.89
CA HIS A 60 4.42 -15.51 5.61
C HIS A 60 3.94 -15.35 4.16
N ALA A 61 4.14 -14.17 3.56
CA ALA A 61 3.85 -13.89 2.15
C ALA A 61 2.43 -14.26 1.69
N ASP A 62 1.44 -13.93 2.52
CA ASP A 62 0.05 -13.94 2.08
C ASP A 62 -0.17 -12.80 1.07
N ALA A 63 -0.86 -13.09 -0.04
CA ALA A 63 -1.21 -12.11 -1.06
C ALA A 63 -2.14 -11.00 -0.53
N ALA A 64 -2.90 -11.28 0.52
CA ALA A 64 -3.81 -10.33 1.16
C ALA A 64 -3.13 -9.40 2.16
N ALA A 65 -1.84 -9.62 2.50
CA ALA A 65 -1.16 -8.82 3.50
C ALA A 65 -0.89 -7.40 3.01
N GLU A 66 -1.46 -6.42 3.71
CA GLU A 66 -1.47 -5.00 3.36
C GLU A 66 -0.03 -4.45 3.28
N LEU A 67 0.80 -4.81 4.25
CA LEU A 67 2.19 -4.34 4.30
C LEU A 67 3.09 -4.95 3.22
N CYS A 68 2.73 -6.11 2.67
CA CYS A 68 3.45 -6.68 1.54
C CYS A 68 3.19 -5.85 0.27
N ALA A 69 1.94 -5.44 0.03
CA ALA A 69 1.60 -4.52 -1.06
C ALA A 69 2.23 -3.13 -0.86
N VAL A 70 2.21 -2.58 0.36
CA VAL A 70 2.90 -1.32 0.67
C VAL A 70 4.41 -1.40 0.41
N SER A 71 5.05 -2.52 0.76
CA SER A 71 6.47 -2.75 0.47
C SER A 71 6.77 -2.77 -1.03
N LEU A 72 5.87 -3.29 -1.87
CA LEU A 72 5.99 -3.18 -3.33
C LEU A 72 5.84 -1.74 -3.82
N ALA A 73 4.83 -1.01 -3.32
CA ALA A 73 4.58 0.37 -3.72
C ALA A 73 5.74 1.30 -3.36
N LEU A 74 6.46 1.02 -2.26
CA LEU A 74 7.61 1.79 -1.80
C LEU A 74 8.95 1.32 -2.36
N ASP A 75 8.99 0.34 -3.27
CA ASP A 75 10.24 -0.25 -3.78
C ASP A 75 11.15 -0.77 -2.63
N ALA A 76 10.55 -1.38 -1.59
CA ALA A 76 11.28 -1.81 -0.41
C ALA A 76 12.31 -2.90 -0.72
N ARG A 77 13.36 -2.96 0.10
CA ARG A 77 14.38 -4.01 0.10
C ARG A 77 14.32 -4.80 1.40
N LEU A 78 14.26 -6.11 1.29
CA LEU A 78 14.20 -7.04 2.41
C LEU A 78 15.57 -7.70 2.58
N VAL A 79 16.11 -7.63 3.80
CA VAL A 79 17.45 -8.11 4.12
C VAL A 79 17.35 -9.49 4.73
N ALA A 80 17.89 -10.49 4.04
CA ALA A 80 17.98 -11.87 4.51
C ALA A 80 19.38 -12.16 5.01
N ARG A 81 19.49 -12.96 6.08
CA ARG A 81 20.77 -13.34 6.69
C ARG A 81 20.81 -14.83 7.01
N ARG A 82 21.97 -15.45 6.83
CA ARG A 82 22.25 -16.85 7.23
C ARG A 82 22.92 -16.91 8.59
N HIS A 83 22.78 -18.04 9.28
CA HIS A 83 23.48 -18.29 10.55
C HIS A 83 25.02 -18.23 10.40
N ALA A 84 25.55 -18.78 9.29
CA ALA A 84 26.99 -18.78 9.01
C ALA A 84 27.55 -17.38 8.66
N GLY A 85 26.74 -16.32 8.78
CA GLY A 85 27.06 -14.98 8.30
C GLY A 85 26.66 -14.77 6.84
N GLY A 86 26.75 -13.53 6.39
CA GLY A 86 26.32 -13.10 5.06
C GLY A 86 24.90 -12.53 5.08
N GLU A 87 24.80 -11.24 4.77
CA GLU A 87 23.54 -10.55 4.50
C GLU A 87 23.40 -10.35 3.00
N ARG A 88 22.18 -10.52 2.50
CA ARG A 88 21.82 -10.15 1.14
C ARG A 88 20.51 -9.37 1.13
N GLU A 89 20.41 -8.48 0.17
CA GLU A 89 19.20 -7.70 -0.06
C GLU A 89 18.41 -8.31 -1.21
N VAL A 90 17.10 -8.33 -1.05
CA VAL A 90 16.13 -8.78 -2.06
C VAL A 90 15.11 -7.66 -2.22
N THR A 91 14.82 -7.24 -3.44
CA THR A 91 13.71 -6.30 -3.66
C THR A 91 12.39 -6.95 -3.26
N ALA A 92 11.42 -6.16 -2.80
CA ALA A 92 10.09 -6.68 -2.47
C ALA A 92 9.47 -7.45 -3.65
N GLU A 93 9.67 -6.97 -4.89
CA GLU A 93 9.20 -7.64 -6.12
C GLU A 93 9.79 -9.04 -6.26
N ALA A 94 11.11 -9.21 -6.06
CA ALA A 94 11.77 -10.51 -6.17
C ALA A 94 11.54 -11.39 -4.94
N PHE A 95 11.17 -10.79 -3.80
CA PHE A 95 10.99 -11.52 -2.55
C PHE A 95 9.71 -12.34 -2.53
N PHE A 96 8.59 -11.82 -3.05
CA PHE A 96 7.32 -12.55 -3.08
C PHE A 96 7.23 -13.38 -4.36
N GLN A 97 7.31 -14.71 -4.25
CA GLN A 97 7.40 -15.60 -5.41
C GLN A 97 6.08 -16.29 -5.76
N GLY A 98 5.16 -16.37 -4.80
CA GLY A 98 3.87 -17.03 -4.96
C GLY A 98 3.11 -17.10 -3.65
N PRO A 99 1.99 -17.84 -3.61
CA PRO A 99 1.20 -17.98 -2.39
C PRO A 99 2.05 -18.61 -1.30
N TYR A 100 2.22 -17.89 -0.18
CA TYR A 100 3.01 -18.33 0.98
C TYR A 100 4.48 -18.68 0.65
N THR A 101 5.00 -18.19 -0.46
CA THR A 101 6.32 -18.54 -0.98
C THR A 101 7.17 -17.29 -1.14
N THR A 102 8.33 -17.29 -0.50
CA THR A 102 9.29 -16.19 -0.56
C THR A 102 10.62 -16.62 -1.16
N ALA A 103 11.46 -15.64 -1.49
CA ALA A 103 12.84 -15.87 -1.89
C ALA A 103 13.78 -16.24 -0.73
N LEU A 104 13.30 -16.41 0.51
CA LEU A 104 14.14 -16.87 1.62
C LEU A 104 14.59 -18.31 1.38
N ALA A 105 15.89 -18.56 1.51
CA ALA A 105 16.40 -19.92 1.55
C ALA A 105 16.09 -20.57 2.91
N PRO A 106 16.11 -21.92 3.01
CA PRO A 106 15.83 -22.62 4.27
C PRO A 106 16.68 -22.19 5.48
N GLU A 107 17.93 -21.77 5.22
CA GLU A 107 18.88 -21.34 6.26
C GLU A 107 18.92 -19.81 6.47
N GLU A 108 17.99 -19.09 5.87
CA GLU A 108 17.90 -17.64 5.95
C GLU A 108 16.77 -17.19 6.86
N ILE A 109 17.04 -16.12 7.60
CA ILE A 109 16.03 -15.35 8.30
C ILE A 109 15.93 -13.96 7.69
N LEU A 110 14.71 -13.42 7.64
CA LEU A 110 14.49 -12.00 7.37
C LEU A 110 14.92 -11.20 8.61
N VAL A 111 15.84 -10.24 8.46
CA VAL A 111 16.39 -9.48 9.59
C VAL A 111 15.89 -8.04 9.67
N GLU A 112 15.75 -7.37 8.53
CA GLU A 112 15.18 -6.02 8.43
C GLU A 112 14.55 -5.80 7.06
N ALA A 113 13.74 -4.75 6.96
CA ALA A 113 13.33 -4.16 5.71
C ALA A 113 13.79 -2.71 5.65
N ARG A 114 14.13 -2.26 4.45
CA ARG A 114 14.53 -0.90 4.12
C ARG A 114 13.53 -0.34 3.13
N LEU A 115 12.77 0.66 3.58
CA LEU A 115 11.72 1.29 2.79
C LEU A 115 12.25 2.69 2.41
N PRO A 116 12.53 2.94 1.12
CA PRO A 116 12.89 4.26 0.63
C PRO A 116 11.91 5.34 1.07
N ALA A 117 12.40 6.56 1.31
CA ALA A 117 11.52 7.70 1.55
C ALA A 117 10.63 7.96 0.31
N PRO A 118 9.33 8.25 0.50
CA PRO A 118 8.49 8.68 -0.60
C PRO A 118 9.02 10.00 -1.20
N PRO A 119 8.78 10.26 -2.50
CA PRO A 119 9.19 11.54 -3.11
C PRO A 119 8.60 12.74 -2.33
N PRO A 120 9.34 13.84 -2.19
CA PRO A 120 8.83 15.05 -1.55
C PRO A 120 7.50 15.50 -2.16
N GLY A 121 6.52 15.80 -1.31
CA GLY A 121 5.18 16.22 -1.76
C GLY A 121 4.33 15.10 -2.38
N ALA A 122 4.79 13.85 -2.39
CA ALA A 122 3.97 12.73 -2.82
C ALA A 122 2.72 12.60 -1.94
N GLY A 123 1.57 12.46 -2.59
CA GLY A 123 0.34 12.01 -1.96
C GLY A 123 0.28 10.49 -1.87
N TRP A 124 -0.48 10.00 -0.90
CA TRP A 124 -0.58 8.58 -0.59
C TRP A 124 -2.02 8.18 -0.26
N ALA A 125 -2.34 6.92 -0.49
CA ALA A 125 -3.57 6.28 -0.01
C ALA A 125 -3.37 4.77 0.13
N PHE A 126 -3.99 4.20 1.16
CA PHE A 126 -4.23 2.77 1.22
C PHE A 126 -5.74 2.56 1.34
N GLU A 127 -6.32 1.84 0.39
CA GLU A 127 -7.74 1.53 0.38
C GLU A 127 -7.98 0.04 0.38
N GLU A 128 -8.94 -0.40 1.18
CA GLU A 128 -9.25 -1.80 1.35
C GLU A 128 -10.76 -2.04 1.32
N VAL A 129 -11.13 -3.11 0.62
CA VAL A 129 -12.45 -3.71 0.70
C VAL A 129 -12.30 -5.04 1.43
N ALA A 130 -12.90 -5.12 2.61
CA ALA A 130 -13.01 -6.35 3.39
C ALA A 130 -14.45 -6.55 3.85
N ARG A 131 -14.83 -7.80 4.17
CA ARG A 131 -16.20 -8.12 4.63
C ARG A 131 -16.54 -7.45 5.96
N ARG A 132 -15.54 -7.34 6.82
CA ARG A 132 -15.58 -6.66 8.11
C ARG A 132 -14.19 -6.11 8.38
N ARG A 133 -14.13 -5.04 9.19
CA ARG A 133 -12.87 -4.43 9.58
C ARG A 133 -11.94 -5.47 10.23
N GLY A 134 -10.70 -5.55 9.79
CA GLY A 134 -9.68 -6.46 10.33
C GLY A 134 -9.76 -7.90 9.82
N ASP A 135 -10.63 -8.20 8.85
CA ASP A 135 -10.46 -9.41 8.02
C ASP A 135 -9.41 -9.15 6.95
N PHE A 136 -8.92 -10.23 6.31
CA PHE A 136 -8.11 -10.09 5.11
C PHE A 136 -8.85 -9.34 4.01
N ALA A 137 -8.11 -8.50 3.29
CA ALA A 137 -8.59 -7.75 2.14
C ALA A 137 -9.18 -8.69 1.08
N LEU A 138 -10.39 -8.40 0.60
CA LEU A 138 -10.86 -8.92 -0.68
C LEU A 138 -10.12 -8.23 -1.82
N LEU A 139 -9.81 -6.95 -1.63
CA LEU A 139 -9.00 -6.11 -2.50
C LEU A 139 -8.36 -5.03 -1.62
N GLY A 140 -7.05 -4.86 -1.74
CA GLY A 140 -6.34 -3.72 -1.16
C GLY A 140 -5.55 -3.00 -2.25
N VAL A 141 -5.44 -1.67 -2.16
CA VAL A 141 -4.62 -0.86 -3.07
C VAL A 141 -3.77 0.11 -2.27
N ALA A 142 -2.45 -0.02 -2.40
CA ALA A 142 -1.48 0.96 -1.96
C ALA A 142 -1.13 1.89 -3.14
N ALA A 143 -1.32 3.19 -2.97
CA ALA A 143 -1.01 4.20 -3.98
C ALA A 143 -0.07 5.27 -3.42
N LEU A 144 0.97 5.61 -4.20
CA LEU A 144 1.87 6.72 -3.96
C LEU A 144 2.06 7.49 -5.27
N LEU A 145 1.72 8.78 -5.26
CA LEU A 145 1.67 9.61 -6.45
C LEU A 145 2.26 10.99 -6.16
N SER A 146 3.09 11.53 -7.04
CA SER A 146 3.47 12.95 -7.00
C SER A 146 2.93 13.67 -8.23
N VAL A 147 2.41 14.88 -8.00
CA VAL A 147 1.86 15.74 -9.05
C VAL A 147 2.72 17.00 -9.11
N GLY A 148 3.21 17.32 -10.31
CA GLY A 148 3.99 18.55 -10.54
C GLY A 148 3.11 19.81 -10.62
N PRO A 149 3.72 20.98 -10.84
CA PRO A 149 3.00 22.26 -10.94
C PRO A 149 1.95 22.34 -12.07
N GLY A 150 2.09 21.51 -13.10
CA GLY A 150 1.22 21.46 -14.29
C GLY A 150 0.03 20.49 -14.20
N PRO A 151 -0.60 20.35 -13.02
CA PRO A 151 -1.30 19.13 -12.55
C PRO A 151 -0.94 17.79 -13.23
N VAL A 152 0.34 17.55 -13.55
CA VAL A 152 0.78 16.33 -14.25
C VAL A 152 1.38 15.35 -13.24
N VAL A 153 0.99 14.08 -13.32
CA VAL A 153 1.56 13.02 -12.49
C VAL A 153 3.02 12.78 -12.91
N GLN A 154 3.95 13.02 -11.99
CA GLN A 154 5.39 12.83 -12.21
C GLN A 154 5.87 11.46 -11.73
N HIS A 155 5.35 11.03 -10.57
CA HIS A 155 5.65 9.73 -10.00
C HIS A 155 4.35 8.98 -9.72
N ALA A 156 4.33 7.69 -10.03
CA ALA A 156 3.21 6.79 -9.76
C ALA A 156 3.74 5.43 -9.32
N ARG A 157 3.19 4.96 -8.20
CA ARG A 157 3.36 3.61 -7.64
C ARG A 157 2.00 3.08 -7.21
N LEU A 158 1.64 1.91 -7.72
CA LEU A 158 0.39 1.24 -7.37
C LEU A 158 0.67 -0.24 -7.12
N ALA A 159 0.27 -0.73 -5.96
CA ALA A 159 0.37 -2.14 -5.62
C ALA A 159 -0.93 -2.66 -5.02
N TYR A 160 -1.26 -3.90 -5.31
CA TYR A 160 -2.50 -4.55 -4.94
C TYR A 160 -2.26 -5.71 -3.97
N ALA A 161 -3.14 -5.79 -2.97
CA ALA A 161 -3.34 -6.97 -2.15
C ALA A 161 -4.54 -7.77 -2.68
N SER A 162 -4.46 -9.10 -2.61
CA SER A 162 -5.50 -10.07 -3.00
C SER A 162 -5.88 -10.12 -4.49
N MET A 163 -5.29 -9.29 -5.36
CA MET A 163 -5.62 -9.26 -6.80
C MET A 163 -4.70 -10.13 -7.68
N ALA A 164 -3.88 -10.97 -7.06
CA ALA A 164 -3.04 -11.97 -7.70
C ALA A 164 -2.63 -13.05 -6.66
N PRO A 165 -2.03 -14.19 -7.07
CA PRO A 165 -1.54 -15.21 -6.13
C PRO A 165 -0.44 -14.75 -5.16
N ARG A 166 0.11 -13.56 -5.38
CA ARG A 166 1.10 -12.85 -4.56
C ARG A 166 0.76 -11.35 -4.58
N PRO A 167 1.24 -10.52 -3.64
CA PRO A 167 1.09 -9.07 -3.78
C PRO A 167 1.68 -8.62 -5.12
N LEU A 168 1.01 -7.70 -5.81
CA LEU A 168 1.31 -7.36 -7.20
C LEU A 168 1.49 -5.86 -7.36
N ARG A 169 2.52 -5.44 -8.09
CA ARG A 169 2.68 -4.07 -8.55
C ARG A 169 2.04 -3.89 -9.93
N ALA A 170 1.20 -2.86 -10.09
CA ALA A 170 0.44 -2.61 -11.31
C ALA A 170 1.20 -1.67 -12.26
N TYR A 171 2.19 -2.21 -12.97
CA TYR A 171 3.08 -1.45 -13.83
C TYR A 171 2.35 -0.76 -14.99
N ARG A 172 1.29 -1.37 -15.54
CA ARG A 172 0.46 -0.76 -16.59
C ARG A 172 -0.30 0.45 -16.08
N ALA A 173 -0.85 0.38 -14.87
CA ALA A 173 -1.51 1.51 -14.23
C ALA A 173 -0.52 2.65 -13.97
N GLU A 174 0.66 2.33 -13.44
CA GLU A 174 1.71 3.31 -13.22
C GLU A 174 2.16 4.00 -14.52
N ALA A 175 2.37 3.22 -15.59
CA ALA A 175 2.75 3.76 -16.90
C ALA A 175 1.65 4.63 -17.51
N GLY A 176 0.38 4.24 -17.34
CA GLY A 176 -0.78 5.01 -17.80
C GLY A 176 -0.97 6.34 -17.06
N LEU A 177 -0.44 6.49 -15.85
CA LEU A 177 -0.53 7.74 -15.10
C LEU A 177 0.64 8.69 -15.35
N ARG A 178 1.87 8.18 -15.49
CA ARG A 178 3.06 9.05 -15.62
C ARG A 178 2.95 9.94 -16.85
N GLY A 179 3.17 11.23 -16.65
CA GLY A 179 3.06 12.25 -17.70
C GLY A 179 1.63 12.63 -18.07
N GLN A 180 0.61 12.01 -17.44
CA GLN A 180 -0.79 12.38 -17.66
C GLN A 180 -1.27 13.44 -16.67
N PRO A 181 -2.29 14.24 -17.04
CA PRO A 181 -3.00 15.10 -16.09
C PRO A 181 -3.58 14.29 -14.93
N ALA A 182 -3.50 14.81 -13.71
CA ALA A 182 -4.08 14.24 -12.49
C ALA A 182 -5.61 14.48 -12.44
N THR A 183 -6.32 13.87 -13.39
CA THR A 183 -7.77 13.98 -13.57
C THR A 183 -8.46 12.65 -13.32
N GLU A 184 -9.76 12.70 -13.05
CA GLU A 184 -10.60 11.50 -12.90
C GLU A 184 -10.54 10.58 -14.13
N GLU A 185 -10.46 11.17 -15.33
CA GLU A 185 -10.32 10.42 -16.58
C GLU A 185 -9.01 9.63 -16.63
N SER A 186 -7.87 10.25 -16.31
CA SER A 186 -6.57 9.57 -16.26
C SER A 186 -6.55 8.47 -15.19
N PHE A 187 -7.12 8.73 -14.01
CA PHE A 187 -7.21 7.73 -12.94
C PHE A 187 -8.07 6.53 -13.35
N ARG A 188 -9.19 6.76 -14.01
CA ARG A 188 -10.05 5.70 -14.55
C ARG A 188 -9.33 4.89 -15.63
N ALA A 189 -8.65 5.55 -16.57
CA ALA A 189 -7.87 4.88 -17.61
C ALA A 189 -6.76 3.99 -17.01
N ALA A 190 -6.10 4.47 -15.96
CA ALA A 190 -5.09 3.68 -15.25
C ALA A 190 -5.69 2.49 -14.49
N ALA A 191 -6.85 2.66 -13.87
CA ALA A 191 -7.58 1.56 -13.22
C ALA A 191 -7.97 0.47 -14.23
N GLU A 192 -8.47 0.85 -15.41
CA GLU A 192 -8.75 -0.08 -16.51
C GLU A 192 -7.47 -0.80 -16.99
N ALA A 193 -6.36 -0.06 -17.13
CA ALA A 193 -5.09 -0.64 -17.52
C ALA A 193 -4.57 -1.68 -16.50
N ALA A 194 -4.82 -1.46 -15.21
CA ALA A 194 -4.46 -2.38 -14.13
C ALA A 194 -5.12 -3.75 -14.30
N LEU A 195 -6.37 -3.80 -14.79
CA LEU A 195 -7.15 -5.04 -14.94
C LEU A 195 -6.42 -6.08 -15.81
N GLY A 196 -5.58 -5.64 -16.74
CA GLY A 196 -4.78 -6.52 -17.59
C GLY A 196 -3.60 -7.20 -16.90
N GLU A 197 -3.31 -6.86 -15.64
CA GLU A 197 -2.25 -7.47 -14.81
C GLU A 197 -2.81 -8.26 -13.63
N LEU A 198 -4.09 -8.05 -13.27
CA LEU A 198 -4.71 -8.70 -12.13
C LEU A 198 -5.10 -10.14 -12.47
N ASP A 199 -4.90 -11.04 -11.53
CA ASP A 199 -5.37 -12.42 -11.59
C ASP A 199 -5.98 -12.86 -10.25
N PRO A 200 -7.12 -12.26 -9.85
CA PRO A 200 -7.73 -12.57 -8.58
C PRO A 200 -8.21 -14.02 -8.55
N GLY A 201 -7.96 -14.69 -7.43
CA GLY A 201 -8.47 -16.02 -7.15
C GLY A 201 -10.00 -16.07 -7.07
N THR A 202 -10.53 -17.28 -6.95
CA THR A 202 -11.94 -17.51 -6.60
C THR A 202 -11.99 -18.24 -5.29
N ASP A 203 -12.79 -17.74 -4.36
CA ASP A 203 -13.01 -18.37 -3.06
C ASP A 203 -14.45 -18.15 -2.56
N LEU A 204 -14.70 -18.51 -1.32
CA LEU A 204 -16.01 -18.36 -0.68
C LEU A 204 -16.40 -16.88 -0.45
N GLN A 205 -15.46 -15.95 -0.57
CA GLN A 205 -15.65 -14.53 -0.34
C GLN A 205 -15.88 -13.75 -1.63
N ALA A 206 -15.26 -14.17 -2.73
CA ALA A 206 -15.41 -13.55 -4.03
C ALA A 206 -15.14 -14.55 -5.17
N THR A 207 -16.00 -14.54 -6.18
CA THR A 207 -15.78 -15.26 -7.45
C THR A 207 -15.26 -14.30 -8.50
N ARG A 208 -14.30 -14.76 -9.32
CA ARG A 208 -13.77 -14.01 -10.47
C ARG A 208 -14.93 -13.53 -11.35
N GLY A 209 -14.99 -12.23 -11.63
CA GLY A 209 -16.05 -11.62 -12.43
C GLY A 209 -17.36 -11.31 -11.69
N THR A 210 -17.42 -11.45 -10.36
CA THR A 210 -18.57 -10.96 -9.58
C THR A 210 -18.48 -9.44 -9.43
N PRO A 211 -19.41 -8.65 -10.01
CA PRO A 211 -19.53 -7.26 -9.61
C PRO A 211 -20.40 -7.19 -8.36
N ARG A 212 -19.89 -6.71 -7.21
CA ARG A 212 -20.71 -6.24 -6.07
C ARG A 212 -19.86 -5.72 -4.89
N PRO A 213 -20.43 -4.92 -3.95
CA PRO A 213 -21.46 -3.89 -4.07
C PRO A 213 -20.96 -2.49 -3.61
N ARG A 214 -21.69 -1.44 -3.99
CA ARG A 214 -21.63 -0.10 -3.37
C ARG A 214 -21.88 -0.20 -1.86
N ARG A 215 -20.94 0.26 -1.03
CA ARG A 215 -21.26 0.85 0.27
C ARG A 215 -20.38 2.06 0.56
N GLU A 216 -21.00 3.23 0.47
CA GLU A 216 -20.62 4.41 1.23
C GLU A 216 -20.53 4.02 2.70
N SER A 217 -19.32 3.98 3.26
CA SER A 217 -19.17 4.11 4.70
C SER A 217 -19.48 5.56 5.04
N ALA A 218 -20.74 5.85 5.33
CA ALA A 218 -21.13 7.02 6.09
C ALA A 218 -20.38 6.97 7.43
N ASP A 219 -19.48 7.93 7.64
CA ASP A 219 -18.94 8.22 8.96
C ASP A 219 -19.80 9.32 9.60
N PRO A 220 -20.50 9.05 10.71
CA PRO A 220 -21.20 10.07 11.47
C PRO A 220 -20.23 10.72 12.47
N ALA A 221 -19.26 11.51 12.00
CA ALA A 221 -18.56 12.49 12.83
C ALA A 221 -17.70 13.47 12.01
N GLY A 222 -18.05 14.76 12.07
CA GLY A 222 -17.06 15.83 12.09
C GLY A 222 -16.46 16.27 10.77
N ALA A 223 -17.23 17.04 10.01
CA ALA A 223 -16.68 18.00 9.06
C ALA A 223 -15.75 18.99 9.80
N ALA A 224 -14.46 18.95 9.51
CA ALA A 224 -13.55 20.07 9.75
C ALA A 224 -12.69 20.27 8.50
N SER A 225 -12.99 21.33 7.77
CA SER A 225 -12.30 21.81 6.58
C SER A 225 -10.84 22.16 6.89
N ARG A 226 -9.89 21.57 6.13
CA ARG A 226 -8.52 22.08 5.98
C ARG A 226 -8.14 22.20 4.49
N PRO A 227 -7.43 23.27 4.10
CA PRO A 227 -7.06 23.55 2.70
C PRO A 227 -5.87 22.67 2.25
N GLY A 228 -5.81 22.34 0.95
CA GLY A 228 -4.77 21.49 0.34
C GLY A 228 -5.29 20.31 -0.51
N GLN A 229 -6.48 20.42 -1.10
CA GLN A 229 -7.17 19.32 -1.78
C GLN A 229 -6.87 19.30 -3.29
N ILE A 230 -6.33 18.20 -3.81
CA ILE A 230 -6.36 17.89 -5.25
C ILE A 230 -7.78 17.38 -5.58
N ALA A 231 -8.38 18.01 -6.59
CA ALA A 231 -9.70 17.87 -7.24
C ALA A 231 -10.74 16.87 -6.68
N ARG A 232 -11.95 17.36 -6.42
CA ARG A 232 -13.17 16.55 -6.22
C ARG A 232 -14.06 16.64 -7.47
N GLY A 233 -14.44 15.49 -8.03
CA GLY A 233 -15.57 15.36 -8.95
C GLY A 233 -16.73 14.64 -8.24
N ARG A 234 -17.93 15.23 -8.24
CA ARG A 234 -19.18 14.50 -7.98
C ARG A 234 -19.88 14.36 -9.33
N SER A 235 -20.03 13.16 -9.86
CA SER A 235 -20.91 12.91 -10.99
C SER A 235 -22.31 12.52 -10.49
N ARG A 236 -23.35 13.19 -11.03
CA ARG A 236 -24.74 12.76 -10.94
C ARG A 236 -25.08 12.03 -12.25
N GLY A 237 -25.28 10.71 -12.15
CA GLY A 237 -26.11 9.79 -12.95
C GLY A 237 -26.10 9.86 -14.48
N VAL A 238 -25.90 8.70 -15.14
CA VAL A 238 -26.94 7.91 -15.85
C VAL A 238 -26.37 6.50 -16.10
N GLY A 239 -27.04 5.46 -15.58
CA GLY A 239 -26.97 4.09 -16.10
C GLY A 239 -25.71 3.24 -15.81
N GLY A 240 -25.73 2.49 -14.69
CA GLY A 240 -25.32 1.08 -14.74
C GLY A 240 -23.83 0.70 -14.60
N VAL A 241 -23.01 1.41 -13.81
CA VAL A 241 -21.82 0.87 -13.09
C VAL A 241 -21.33 1.99 -12.20
N ASP A 242 -22.13 2.26 -11.20
CA ASP A 242 -22.00 3.47 -10.43
C ASP A 242 -21.45 3.02 -9.07
N GLY A 243 -20.37 3.64 -8.54
CA GLY A 243 -20.09 3.59 -7.10
C GLY A 243 -18.77 3.06 -6.54
N CYS A 244 -17.64 3.25 -7.21
CA CYS A 244 -16.38 3.29 -6.47
C CYS A 244 -16.19 4.74 -6.00
N SER A 245 -16.50 5.06 -4.74
CA SER A 245 -16.05 6.34 -4.18
C SER A 245 -14.55 6.24 -4.00
N VAL A 246 -13.78 6.82 -4.92
CA VAL A 246 -12.33 7.01 -4.76
C VAL A 246 -12.13 7.81 -3.49
N LYS A 247 -11.77 7.13 -2.41
CA LYS A 247 -11.30 7.80 -1.20
C LYS A 247 -9.96 8.45 -1.54
N ARG A 248 -9.78 9.65 -0.99
CA ARG A 248 -8.84 10.65 -1.50
C ARG A 248 -7.39 10.23 -1.25
N ILE A 249 -6.56 10.39 -2.28
CA ILE A 249 -5.11 10.49 -2.10
C ILE A 249 -4.85 11.71 -1.21
N ARG A 250 -4.24 11.49 -0.06
CA ARG A 250 -3.92 12.52 0.92
C ARG A 250 -2.60 13.17 0.55
N GLY A 251 -2.56 14.50 0.50
CA GLY A 251 -1.31 15.24 0.33
C GLY A 251 -0.51 15.33 1.64
N ASN A 252 0.80 15.54 1.54
CA ASN A 252 1.63 15.86 2.70
C ASN A 252 1.38 17.33 3.11
N PRO A 253 0.87 17.61 4.33
CA PRO A 253 0.54 18.97 4.77
C PRO A 253 1.75 19.91 4.84
N ASP A 254 2.97 19.39 4.98
CA ASP A 254 4.18 20.21 5.15
C ASP A 254 4.71 20.84 3.85
N VAL A 255 4.11 20.50 2.70
CA VAL A 255 4.50 21.05 1.38
C VAL A 255 3.50 22.11 0.89
N ALA A 256 2.39 22.32 1.61
CA ALA A 256 1.37 23.32 1.25
C ALA A 256 1.77 24.77 1.55
N GLY A 257 2.99 25.02 2.03
CA GLY A 257 3.49 26.34 2.44
C GLY A 257 4.75 26.85 1.72
N ALA A 258 5.19 26.19 0.64
CA ALA A 258 6.36 26.60 -0.13
C ALA A 258 6.05 26.70 -1.63
N ALA A 259 5.09 27.56 -1.99
CA ALA A 259 4.97 28.25 -3.28
C ALA A 259 3.87 29.31 -3.19
#